data_AF-A0A7S4PJV8-F1
#
_entry.id   AF-A0A7S4PJV8-F1
#
_cell.length_a   1.000
_cell.length_b   1.000
_cell.length_c   1.000
_cell.angle_alpha   90.00
_cell.angle_beta   90.00
_cell.angle_gamma   90.00
#
_symmetry.space_group_name_H-M   'P 1'
#
loop_
_entity.id
_entity.type
_entity.pdbx_description
1 polymer ?
#
loop_
_entity_poly.entity_id
_entity_poly.type
_entity_poly.pdbx_seq_one_letter_code
_entity_poly.pdbx_strand_id
1 'polypeptide(L)'
;ETSMVDVDQPEPTGETTLQVEADWEAVKQKLRKDAEEGSEATEKLKREGRKRKRRNYEDAVTNLHERVISKSDFTRMKILGQFNLGFIIARLDSDLFILDQHACDEKYRFELLEQTTSLKSQPLVVPKELELEAADEMLVQENLDVFRANGFELKIDEEAPPTKRVKLTSIPFSKSTVFGPADVHEMLCLMREDSGSAQRPSRVRAMLASRACHSAVTIGKHLTRQQMRVIVDHMSSMEQPWNCPHGRPTMRHLFDLAEVEEEHEKLIYEGPAVVR
;
A
#
# COMPACT_ATOMS: atom_id res chain seq x y z
N GLU A 1 53.50 -19.98 -26.56
CA GLU A 1 52.49 -19.97 -25.48
C GLU A 1 52.84 -18.80 -24.57
N THR A 2 52.05 -17.76 -24.34
CA THR A 2 50.64 -17.49 -24.63
C THR A 2 50.47 -15.97 -24.72
N SER A 3 49.59 -15.55 -25.61
CA SER A 3 49.14 -14.19 -25.91
C SER A 3 48.58 -13.43 -24.70
N MET A 4 49.03 -12.19 -24.50
CA MET A 4 48.19 -11.12 -23.94
C MET A 4 47.59 -10.37 -25.13
N VAL A 5 46.27 -10.30 -25.20
CA VAL A 5 45.54 -9.51 -26.20
C VAL A 5 45.21 -8.16 -25.57
N ASP A 6 45.62 -7.13 -26.28
CA ASP A 6 45.41 -5.71 -26.01
C ASP A 6 43.93 -5.31 -25.95
N VAL A 7 43.69 -4.31 -25.11
CA VAL A 7 42.42 -3.58 -24.98
C VAL A 7 42.29 -2.64 -26.18
N ASP A 8 41.30 -2.93 -27.02
CA ASP A 8 40.96 -2.16 -28.22
C ASP A 8 40.50 -0.75 -27.84
N GLN A 9 41.15 0.26 -28.41
CA GLN A 9 40.72 1.66 -28.37
C GLN A 9 39.71 1.93 -29.50
N PRO A 10 38.66 2.74 -29.30
CA PRO A 10 37.73 3.07 -30.38
C PRO A 10 38.33 4.09 -31.36
N GLU A 11 38.19 3.81 -32.66
CA GLU A 11 38.55 4.69 -33.77
C GLU A 11 37.69 5.97 -33.86
N PRO A 12 38.21 7.08 -34.46
CA PRO A 12 37.48 8.33 -34.59
C PRO A 12 36.56 8.31 -35.81
N THR A 13 35.25 8.33 -35.57
CA THR A 13 34.26 8.62 -36.63
C THR A 13 34.24 10.12 -36.90
N GLY A 14 34.62 10.53 -38.11
CA GLY A 14 34.58 11.92 -38.55
C GLY A 14 33.15 12.44 -38.67
N GLU A 15 32.78 13.39 -37.81
CA GLU A 15 31.57 14.19 -37.97
C GLU A 15 31.92 15.50 -38.69
N THR A 16 31.36 15.70 -39.87
CA THR A 16 31.43 16.99 -40.59
C THR A 16 30.24 17.84 -40.15
N THR A 17 30.48 18.84 -39.30
CA THR A 17 29.43 19.76 -38.84
C THR A 17 29.23 20.89 -39.86
N LEU A 18 28.08 20.90 -40.54
CA LEU A 18 27.60 22.05 -41.32
C LEU A 18 27.01 23.10 -40.37
N GLN A 19 27.62 24.28 -40.31
CA GLN A 19 27.03 25.42 -39.62
C GLN A 19 26.00 26.10 -40.53
N VAL A 20 24.74 26.06 -40.10
CA VAL A 20 23.66 26.84 -40.71
C VAL A 20 23.46 28.08 -39.85
N GLU A 21 23.78 29.25 -40.40
CA GLU A 21 23.39 30.53 -39.78
C GLU A 21 21.89 30.74 -39.98
N ALA A 22 21.11 30.49 -38.94
CA ALA A 22 19.70 30.83 -38.89
C ALA A 22 19.50 32.10 -38.06
N ASP A 23 18.78 33.07 -38.62
CA ASP A 23 18.33 34.27 -37.89
C ASP A 23 17.30 33.87 -36.83
N TRP A 24 17.80 33.74 -35.60
CA TRP A 24 17.03 33.28 -34.45
C TRP A 24 15.95 34.27 -34.00
N GLU A 25 16.04 35.54 -34.40
CA GLU A 25 15.00 36.53 -34.11
C GLU A 25 13.77 36.33 -35.00
N ALA A 26 13.98 36.06 -36.30
CA ALA A 26 12.91 35.77 -37.24
C ALA A 26 12.13 34.48 -36.87
N VAL A 27 12.85 33.46 -36.39
CA VAL A 27 12.25 32.21 -35.90
C VAL A 27 11.42 32.46 -34.63
N LYS A 28 11.92 33.26 -33.69
CA LYS A 28 11.17 33.63 -32.48
C LYS A 28 9.91 34.44 -32.78
N GLN A 29 9.94 35.33 -33.77
CA GLN A 29 8.76 36.10 -34.15
C GLN A 29 7.68 35.22 -34.80
N LYS A 30 8.05 34.26 -35.65
CA LYS A 30 7.10 33.27 -36.19
C LYS A 30 6.48 32.40 -35.08
N LEU A 31 7.31 31.87 -34.18
CA LEU A 31 6.83 31.06 -33.05
C LEU A 31 5.90 31.83 -32.10
N ARG A 32 6.12 33.14 -31.89
CA ARG A 32 5.20 34.00 -31.12
C ARG A 32 3.85 34.17 -31.81
N LYS A 33 3.86 34.35 -33.13
CA LYS A 33 2.64 34.54 -33.91
C LYS A 33 1.79 33.26 -33.97
N ASP A 34 2.43 32.10 -34.14
CA ASP A 34 1.77 30.79 -34.12
C ASP A 34 1.23 30.42 -32.72
N ALA A 35 1.89 30.88 -31.65
CA ALA A 35 1.44 30.69 -30.28
C ALA A 35 0.23 31.57 -29.93
N GLU A 36 0.10 32.76 -30.52
CA GLU A 36 -1.04 33.67 -30.31
C GLU A 36 -2.30 33.21 -31.08
N GLU A 37 -2.15 32.66 -32.29
CA GLU A 37 -3.29 32.19 -33.12
C GLU A 37 -3.84 30.81 -32.70
N GLY A 38 -3.04 29.96 -32.04
CA GLY A 38 -3.44 28.60 -31.61
C GLY A 38 -3.92 28.45 -30.15
N SER A 39 -3.84 29.51 -29.34
CA SER A 39 -3.96 29.45 -27.87
C SER A 39 -5.37 29.10 -27.39
N GLU A 40 -6.42 29.79 -27.86
CA GLU A 40 -7.75 29.66 -27.27
C GLU A 40 -8.45 28.32 -27.57
N ALA A 41 -8.26 27.76 -28.77
CA ALA A 41 -8.86 26.47 -29.15
C ALA A 41 -8.13 25.28 -28.51
N THR A 42 -6.79 25.31 -28.45
CA THR A 42 -6.01 24.24 -27.80
C THR A 42 -6.10 24.29 -26.28
N GLU A 43 -6.28 25.46 -25.68
CA GLU A 43 -6.47 25.59 -24.23
C GLU A 43 -7.88 25.15 -23.79
N LYS A 44 -8.92 25.40 -24.61
CA LYS A 44 -10.26 24.81 -24.40
C LYS A 44 -10.24 23.29 -24.50
N LEU A 45 -9.65 22.72 -25.55
CA LEU A 45 -9.53 21.26 -25.72
C LEU A 45 -8.69 20.63 -24.59
N LYS A 46 -7.62 21.27 -24.13
CA LYS A 46 -6.83 20.81 -22.97
C LYS A 46 -7.60 20.92 -21.65
N ARG A 47 -8.41 21.97 -21.44
CA ARG A 47 -9.27 22.12 -20.25
C ARG A 47 -10.40 21.11 -20.25
N GLU A 48 -11.05 20.88 -21.38
CA GLU A 48 -12.11 19.89 -21.54
C GLU A 48 -11.57 18.47 -21.40
N GLY A 49 -10.42 18.17 -22.00
CA GLY A 49 -9.69 16.91 -21.79
C GLY A 49 -9.29 16.70 -20.33
N ARG A 50 -8.76 17.73 -19.65
CA ARG A 50 -8.46 17.66 -18.21
C ARG A 50 -9.69 17.48 -17.35
N LYS A 51 -10.81 18.17 -17.65
CA LYS A 51 -12.08 18.03 -16.92
C LYS A 51 -12.72 16.66 -17.13
N ARG A 52 -12.72 16.14 -18.37
CA ARG A 52 -13.20 14.79 -18.71
C ARG A 52 -12.36 13.72 -18.02
N LYS A 53 -11.03 13.88 -18.00
CA LYS A 53 -10.10 12.98 -17.30
C LYS A 53 -10.26 13.03 -15.78
N ARG A 54 -10.58 14.20 -15.21
CA ARG A 54 -10.88 14.36 -13.77
C ARG A 54 -12.21 13.72 -13.38
N ARG A 55 -13.25 13.92 -14.19
CA ARG A 55 -14.55 13.24 -14.02
C ARG A 55 -14.40 11.72 -14.11
N ASN A 56 -13.76 11.20 -15.16
CA ASN A 56 -13.50 9.75 -15.26
C ASN A 56 -12.70 9.21 -14.07
N TYR A 57 -11.77 9.98 -13.49
CA TYR A 57 -11.03 9.54 -12.31
C TYR A 57 -11.91 9.54 -11.05
N GLU A 58 -12.69 10.60 -10.80
CA GLU A 58 -13.64 10.67 -9.68
C GLU A 58 -14.72 9.60 -9.81
N ASP A 59 -15.24 9.37 -11.02
CA ASP A 59 -16.24 8.36 -11.35
C ASP A 59 -15.64 6.94 -11.27
N ALA A 60 -14.40 6.69 -11.71
CA ALA A 60 -13.75 5.38 -11.58
C ALA A 60 -13.41 5.05 -10.12
N VAL A 61 -12.99 6.04 -9.32
CA VAL A 61 -12.75 5.86 -7.88
C VAL A 61 -14.08 5.60 -7.14
N THR A 62 -15.17 6.22 -7.58
CA THR A 62 -16.51 6.00 -7.02
C THR A 62 -17.06 4.63 -7.43
N ASN A 63 -16.95 4.27 -8.71
CA ASN A 63 -17.33 2.96 -9.23
C ASN A 63 -16.52 1.80 -8.61
N LEU A 64 -15.26 2.03 -8.23
CA LEU A 64 -14.46 1.06 -7.48
C LEU A 64 -15.05 0.77 -6.09
N HIS A 65 -15.67 1.75 -5.44
CA HIS A 65 -16.39 1.54 -4.18
C HIS A 65 -17.77 0.89 -4.40
N GLU A 66 -18.38 1.08 -5.57
CA GLU A 66 -19.68 0.49 -5.92
C GLU A 66 -19.57 -0.96 -6.42
N ARG A 67 -18.44 -1.36 -7.02
CA ARG A 67 -18.16 -2.76 -7.38
C ARG A 67 -17.60 -3.52 -6.17
N VAL A 68 -18.48 -4.19 -5.43
CA VAL A 68 -18.12 -5.00 -4.26
C VAL A 68 -17.27 -6.21 -4.68
N ILE A 69 -15.94 -6.10 -4.53
CA ILE A 69 -15.03 -7.24 -4.68
C ILE A 69 -15.15 -8.13 -3.43
N SER A 70 -15.58 -9.37 -3.63
CA SER A 70 -15.70 -10.37 -2.57
C SER A 70 -14.36 -11.10 -2.33
N LYS A 71 -14.20 -11.70 -1.15
CA LYS A 71 -12.98 -12.48 -0.82
C LYS A 71 -12.72 -13.63 -1.81
N SER A 72 -13.79 -14.26 -2.30
CA SER A 72 -13.69 -15.33 -3.32
C SER A 72 -13.22 -14.84 -4.67
N ASP A 73 -13.30 -13.54 -4.97
CA ASP A 73 -12.91 -13.03 -6.29
C ASP A 73 -11.40 -13.04 -6.49
N PHE A 74 -10.63 -12.84 -5.42
CA PHE A 74 -9.17 -12.93 -5.46
C PHE A 74 -8.70 -14.31 -5.94
N THR A 75 -9.40 -15.39 -5.55
CA THR A 75 -9.04 -16.72 -6.02
C THR A 75 -9.47 -16.95 -7.49
N ARG A 76 -10.47 -16.23 -7.99
CA ARG A 76 -10.87 -16.27 -9.41
C ARG A 76 -10.00 -15.41 -10.32
N MET A 77 -9.26 -14.44 -9.77
CA MET A 77 -8.42 -13.52 -10.54
C MET A 77 -7.34 -14.25 -11.36
N LYS A 78 -7.32 -14.01 -12.67
CA LYS A 78 -6.30 -14.52 -13.58
C LYS A 78 -5.13 -13.55 -13.65
N ILE A 79 -3.94 -14.02 -13.28
CA ILE A 79 -2.71 -13.22 -13.37
C ILE A 79 -2.24 -13.15 -14.81
N LEU A 80 -2.08 -11.93 -15.31
CA LEU A 80 -1.56 -11.66 -16.65
C LEU A 80 -0.03 -11.58 -16.62
N GLY A 81 0.52 -10.85 -15.65
CA GLY A 81 1.96 -10.67 -15.50
C GLY A 81 2.33 -9.62 -14.47
N GLN A 82 3.62 -9.27 -14.46
CA GLN A 82 4.18 -8.22 -13.63
C GLN A 82 4.44 -6.97 -14.47
N PHE A 83 4.12 -5.80 -13.94
CA PHE A 83 4.40 -4.50 -14.54
C PHE A 83 5.45 -3.75 -13.72
N ASN A 84 6.48 -3.22 -14.40
CA ASN A 84 7.54 -2.38 -13.84
C ASN A 84 8.19 -2.92 -12.55
N LEU A 85 8.28 -4.25 -12.40
CA LEU A 85 8.82 -4.93 -11.22
C LEU A 85 8.21 -4.50 -9.87
N GLY A 86 7.00 -3.94 -9.90
CA GLY A 86 6.33 -3.40 -8.70
C GLY A 86 4.85 -3.72 -8.62
N PHE A 87 4.22 -4.05 -9.75
CA PHE A 87 2.79 -4.31 -9.80
C PHE A 87 2.46 -5.65 -10.41
N ILE A 88 1.41 -6.29 -9.92
CA ILE A 88 0.79 -7.48 -10.49
C ILE A 88 -0.44 -7.02 -11.26
N ILE A 89 -0.54 -7.42 -12.52
CA ILE A 89 -1.72 -7.18 -13.34
C ILE A 89 -2.58 -8.44 -13.32
N ALA A 90 -3.82 -8.29 -12.87
CA ALA A 90 -4.79 -9.37 -12.76
C ALA A 90 -6.10 -9.00 -13.45
N ARG A 91 -6.77 -10.00 -13.99
CA ARG A 91 -8.08 -9.88 -14.63
C ARG A 91 -9.11 -10.66 -13.84
N LEU A 92 -10.28 -10.07 -13.62
CA LEU A 92 -11.46 -10.75 -13.10
C LEU A 92 -12.59 -10.50 -14.11
N ASP A 93 -13.08 -11.55 -14.75
CA ASP A 93 -14.15 -11.44 -15.75
C ASP A 93 -13.81 -10.45 -16.88
N SER A 94 -14.45 -9.28 -17.01
CA SER A 94 -14.06 -8.23 -17.97
C SER A 94 -13.16 -7.14 -17.35
N ASP A 95 -12.95 -7.15 -16.04
CA ASP A 95 -12.26 -6.10 -15.32
C ASP A 95 -10.75 -6.33 -15.20
N LEU A 96 -9.99 -5.27 -15.39
CA LEU A 96 -8.54 -5.26 -15.17
C LEU A 96 -8.18 -4.56 -13.86
N PHE A 97 -7.33 -5.20 -13.07
CA PHE A 97 -6.84 -4.71 -11.78
C PHE A 97 -5.32 -4.58 -11.78
N ILE A 98 -4.85 -3.55 -11.10
CA ILE A 98 -3.46 -3.35 -10.73
C ILE A 98 -3.29 -3.54 -9.22
N LEU A 99 -2.35 -4.39 -8.84
CA LEU A 99 -2.07 -4.71 -7.45
C LEU A 99 -0.62 -4.34 -7.14
N ASP A 100 -0.39 -3.57 -6.07
CA ASP A 100 0.94 -3.27 -5.57
C ASP A 100 1.50 -4.50 -4.86
N GLN A 101 2.55 -5.10 -5.42
CA GLN A 101 3.10 -6.36 -4.92
C GLN A 101 3.65 -6.24 -3.49
N HIS A 102 4.17 -5.05 -3.12
CA HIS A 102 4.72 -4.82 -1.80
C HIS A 102 3.60 -4.60 -0.80
N ALA A 103 2.67 -3.70 -1.10
CA ALA A 103 1.57 -3.37 -0.19
C ALA A 103 0.65 -4.57 0.09
N CYS A 104 0.35 -5.39 -0.93
CA CYS A 104 -0.45 -6.62 -0.75
C CYS A 104 0.26 -7.61 0.20
N ASP A 105 1.53 -7.87 -0.07
CA ASP A 105 2.32 -8.87 0.65
C ASP A 105 2.67 -8.40 2.09
N GLU A 106 2.82 -7.09 2.28
CA GLU A 106 2.94 -6.43 3.57
C GLU A 106 1.66 -6.55 4.39
N LYS A 107 0.49 -6.27 3.79
CA LYS A 107 -0.81 -6.34 4.49
C LYS A 107 -1.09 -7.76 5.00
N TYR A 108 -0.83 -8.78 4.16
CA TYR A 108 -0.93 -10.18 4.58
C TYR A 108 -0.12 -10.47 5.84
N ARG A 109 1.18 -10.15 5.79
CA ARG A 109 2.10 -10.45 6.89
C ARG A 109 1.75 -9.66 8.14
N PHE A 110 1.27 -8.43 7.99
CA PHE A 110 0.85 -7.63 9.11
C PHE A 110 -0.32 -8.27 9.87
N GLU A 111 -1.40 -8.66 9.18
CA GLU A 111 -2.53 -9.35 9.83
C GLU A 111 -2.10 -10.68 10.46
N LEU A 112 -1.24 -11.45 9.77
CA LEU A 112 -0.68 -12.68 10.33
C LEU A 112 0.14 -12.41 11.61
N LEU A 113 0.96 -11.35 11.62
CA LEU A 113 1.74 -10.96 12.79
C LEU A 113 0.85 -10.49 13.95
N GLU A 114 -0.24 -9.77 13.69
CA GLU A 114 -1.19 -9.34 14.72
C GLU A 114 -1.81 -10.55 15.43
N GLN A 115 -2.16 -11.59 14.68
CA GLN A 115 -2.80 -12.81 15.20
C GLN A 115 -1.80 -13.75 15.89
N THR A 116 -0.61 -13.94 15.34
CA THR A 116 0.31 -15.01 15.77
C THR A 116 1.42 -14.56 16.72
N THR A 117 1.72 -13.26 16.77
CA THR A 117 2.87 -12.78 17.54
C THR A 117 2.53 -12.65 19.02
N SER A 118 3.24 -13.41 19.87
CA SER A 118 3.37 -13.11 21.29
C SER A 118 4.65 -12.30 21.53
N LEU A 119 4.55 -11.15 22.22
CA LEU A 119 5.69 -10.28 22.49
C LEU A 119 6.47 -10.73 23.72
N LYS A 120 7.79 -10.62 23.64
CA LYS A 120 8.68 -10.89 24.78
C LYS A 120 8.55 -9.76 25.80
N SER A 121 8.32 -10.14 27.06
CA SER A 121 8.28 -9.23 28.20
C SER A 121 9.69 -8.98 28.76
N GLN A 122 9.87 -7.78 29.33
CA GLN A 122 11.01 -7.36 30.12
C GLN A 122 10.48 -6.97 31.52
N PRO A 123 10.96 -7.64 32.59
CA PRO A 123 10.59 -7.27 33.95
C PRO A 123 11.05 -5.85 34.31
N LEU A 124 10.18 -5.12 35.01
CA LEU A 124 10.50 -3.84 35.60
C LEU A 124 11.30 -4.05 36.88
N VAL A 125 12.26 -3.17 37.13
CA VAL A 125 13.03 -3.16 38.40
C VAL A 125 12.11 -2.91 39.58
N VAL A 126 11.13 -2.02 39.41
CA VAL A 126 10.09 -1.71 40.40
C VAL A 126 8.74 -1.83 39.71
N PRO A 127 7.82 -2.70 40.20
CA PRO A 127 6.47 -2.76 39.69
C PRO A 127 5.77 -1.40 39.79
N LYS A 128 5.01 -1.03 38.76
CA LYS A 128 4.28 0.24 38.70
C LYS A 128 2.82 0.00 39.01
N GLU A 129 2.26 0.76 39.95
CA GLU A 129 0.81 0.75 40.20
C GLU A 129 0.08 1.36 39.00
N LEU A 130 -1.04 0.77 38.61
CA LEU A 130 -1.93 1.32 37.59
C LEU A 130 -3.13 1.98 38.27
N GLU A 131 -3.40 3.22 37.90
CA GLU A 131 -4.57 3.95 38.37
C GLU A 131 -5.76 3.59 37.46
N LEU A 132 -6.54 2.59 37.87
CA LEU A 132 -7.63 2.03 37.07
C LEU A 132 -8.99 2.28 37.70
N GLU A 133 -10.03 2.46 36.88
CA GLU A 133 -11.41 2.39 37.35
C GLU A 133 -11.78 0.95 37.73
N ALA A 134 -12.77 0.76 38.59
CA ALA A 134 -13.20 -0.58 39.00
C ALA A 134 -13.62 -1.47 37.80
N ALA A 135 -14.20 -0.87 36.76
CA ALA A 135 -14.53 -1.57 35.52
C ALA A 135 -13.29 -2.03 34.74
N ASP A 136 -12.22 -1.22 34.72
CA ASP A 136 -10.95 -1.58 34.08
C ASP A 136 -10.21 -2.66 34.86
N GLU A 137 -10.26 -2.64 36.19
CA GLU A 137 -9.68 -3.72 37.00
C GLU A 137 -10.31 -5.06 36.64
N MET A 138 -11.64 -5.11 36.53
CA MET A 138 -12.35 -6.33 36.11
C MET A 138 -11.97 -6.73 34.69
N LEU A 139 -11.91 -5.78 33.75
CA LEU A 139 -11.53 -6.05 32.37
C LEU A 139 -10.10 -6.62 32.26
N VAL A 140 -9.16 -6.10 33.06
CA VAL A 140 -7.81 -6.65 33.18
C VAL A 140 -7.83 -8.08 33.71
N GLN A 141 -8.59 -8.32 34.79
CA GLN A 141 -8.68 -9.65 35.42
C GLN A 141 -9.22 -10.71 34.45
N GLU A 142 -10.20 -10.34 33.64
CA GLU A 142 -10.83 -11.23 32.66
C GLU A 142 -9.94 -11.50 31.43
N ASN A 143 -9.03 -10.60 31.07
CA ASN A 143 -8.26 -10.64 29.80
C ASN A 143 -6.73 -10.64 29.99
N LEU A 144 -6.23 -11.19 31.10
CA LEU A 144 -4.78 -11.22 31.43
C LEU A 144 -3.92 -11.84 30.31
N ASP A 145 -4.45 -12.82 29.60
CA ASP A 145 -3.80 -13.48 28.47
C ASP A 145 -3.57 -12.53 27.29
N VAL A 146 -4.49 -11.61 27.01
CA VAL A 146 -4.33 -10.58 25.97
C VAL A 146 -3.21 -9.60 26.32
N PHE A 147 -3.12 -9.19 27.59
CA PHE A 147 -2.00 -8.36 28.07
C PHE A 147 -0.67 -9.10 27.94
N ARG A 148 -0.62 -10.37 28.36
CA ARG A 148 0.58 -11.22 28.23
C ARG A 148 0.99 -11.42 26.77
N ALA A 149 0.04 -11.61 25.85
CA ALA A 149 0.32 -11.72 24.42
C ALA A 149 0.94 -10.43 23.84
N ASN A 150 0.67 -9.28 24.46
CA ASN A 150 1.29 -7.99 24.17
C ASN A 150 2.58 -7.74 24.96
N GLY A 151 3.05 -8.71 25.75
CA GLY A 151 4.28 -8.61 26.54
C GLY A 151 4.13 -7.79 27.83
N PHE A 152 2.89 -7.44 28.21
CA PHE A 152 2.59 -6.82 29.49
C PHE A 152 2.26 -7.89 30.52
N GLU A 153 2.98 -7.91 31.63
CA GLU A 153 2.63 -8.75 32.78
C GLU A 153 2.05 -7.89 33.88
N LEU A 154 0.88 -8.29 34.34
CA LEU A 154 0.10 -7.61 35.37
C LEU A 154 -0.04 -8.56 36.56
N LYS A 155 0.22 -8.03 37.75
CA LYS A 155 -0.02 -8.71 39.02
C LYS A 155 -1.26 -8.10 39.67
N ILE A 156 -2.17 -8.96 40.09
CA ILE A 156 -3.38 -8.58 40.83
C ILE A 156 -3.14 -8.84 42.32
N ASP A 157 -3.48 -7.86 43.14
CA ASP A 157 -3.44 -7.90 44.60
C ASP A 157 -4.87 -7.74 45.12
N GLU A 158 -5.54 -8.85 45.44
CA GLU A 158 -6.96 -8.86 45.83
C GLU A 158 -7.21 -8.18 47.19
N GLU A 159 -6.17 -8.15 48.04
CA GLU A 159 -6.19 -7.53 49.36
C GLU A 159 -6.07 -5.99 49.28
N ALA A 160 -5.63 -5.47 48.14
CA ALA A 160 -5.56 -4.03 47.94
C ALA A 160 -6.97 -3.41 47.80
N PRO A 161 -7.12 -2.14 48.21
CA PRO A 161 -8.36 -1.41 47.96
C PRO A 161 -8.76 -1.44 46.47
N PRO A 162 -10.07 -1.40 46.16
CA PRO A 162 -10.52 -1.21 44.77
C PRO A 162 -9.81 -0.03 44.13
N THR A 163 -9.59 -0.09 42.82
CA THR A 163 -8.81 0.87 41.99
C THR A 163 -7.28 0.85 42.17
N LYS A 164 -6.76 0.00 43.06
CA LYS A 164 -5.31 -0.14 43.33
C LYS A 164 -4.81 -1.58 43.26
N ARG A 165 -5.60 -2.50 42.71
CA ARG A 165 -5.30 -3.94 42.74
C ARG A 165 -4.31 -4.36 41.67
N VAL A 166 -4.18 -3.59 40.61
CA VAL A 166 -3.38 -3.99 39.45
C VAL A 166 -2.02 -3.29 39.45
N LYS A 167 -0.95 -4.09 39.35
CA LYS A 167 0.43 -3.62 39.23
C LYS A 167 1.05 -4.16 37.96
N LEU A 168 1.65 -3.27 37.17
CA LEU A 168 2.46 -3.60 36.00
C LEU A 168 3.83 -4.09 36.44
N THR A 169 4.15 -5.35 36.17
CA THR A 169 5.43 -5.98 36.55
C THR A 169 6.39 -6.11 35.38
N SER A 170 5.89 -6.28 34.16
CA SER A 170 6.73 -6.42 32.96
C SER A 170 6.12 -5.69 31.77
N ILE A 171 6.97 -5.17 30.88
CA ILE A 171 6.59 -4.45 29.66
C ILE A 171 7.20 -5.11 28.43
N PRO A 172 6.62 -4.97 27.23
CA PRO A 172 7.21 -5.52 26.02
C PRO A 172 8.58 -4.89 25.73
N PHE A 173 9.51 -5.72 25.24
CA PHE A 173 10.84 -5.25 24.86
C PHE A 173 10.90 -4.83 23.38
N SER A 174 11.34 -3.60 23.13
CA SER A 174 11.73 -3.12 21.80
C SER A 174 12.96 -2.23 21.88
N LYS A 175 13.85 -2.32 20.89
CA LYS A 175 15.09 -1.52 20.85
C LYS A 175 14.84 -0.03 20.65
N SER A 176 13.76 0.33 19.94
CA SER A 176 13.47 1.70 19.49
C SER A 176 12.30 2.33 20.24
N THR A 177 11.67 1.62 21.17
CA THR A 177 10.37 2.02 21.72
C THR A 177 10.30 1.60 23.18
N VAL A 178 10.04 2.57 24.05
CA VAL A 178 9.81 2.33 25.48
C VAL A 178 8.31 2.30 25.71
N PHE A 179 7.84 1.19 26.28
CA PHE A 179 6.45 0.98 26.66
C PHE A 179 6.22 1.28 28.14
N GLY A 180 4.97 1.50 28.53
CA GLY A 180 4.62 1.80 29.92
C GLY A 180 3.11 1.76 30.20
N PRO A 181 2.68 2.36 31.33
CA PRO A 181 1.28 2.36 31.75
C PRO A 181 0.32 2.94 30.70
N ALA A 182 0.72 3.96 29.96
CA ALA A 182 -0.13 4.57 28.93
C ALA A 182 -0.57 3.57 27.84
N ASP A 183 0.30 2.63 27.46
CA ASP A 183 -0.02 1.60 26.48
C ASP A 183 -1.04 0.59 27.02
N VAL A 184 -1.02 0.32 28.33
CA VAL A 184 -2.02 -0.52 29.00
C VAL A 184 -3.39 0.17 29.00
N HIS A 185 -3.44 1.47 29.25
CA HIS A 185 -4.68 2.24 29.19
C HIS A 185 -5.25 2.31 27.77
N GLU A 186 -4.38 2.45 26.77
CA GLU A 186 -4.79 2.38 25.36
C GLU A 186 -5.41 1.01 25.05
N MET A 187 -4.79 -0.08 25.50
CA MET A 187 -5.37 -1.42 25.33
C MET A 187 -6.75 -1.56 25.98
N LEU A 188 -6.94 -1.02 27.19
CA LEU A 188 -8.23 -1.02 27.85
C LEU A 188 -9.29 -0.24 27.07
N CYS A 189 -8.92 0.89 26.47
CA CYS A 189 -9.81 1.65 25.60
C CYS A 189 -10.21 0.83 24.36
N LEU A 190 -9.24 0.19 23.70
CA LEU A 190 -9.51 -0.65 22.52
C LEU A 190 -10.45 -1.82 22.84
N MET A 191 -10.24 -2.50 23.97
CA MET A 191 -11.09 -3.59 24.45
C MET A 191 -12.53 -3.16 24.76
N ARG A 192 -12.75 -1.91 25.18
CA ARG A 192 -14.09 -1.35 25.42
C ARG A 192 -14.84 -1.08 24.11
N GLU A 193 -14.12 -0.74 23.05
CA GLU A 193 -14.69 -0.35 21.75
C GLU A 193 -14.92 -1.55 20.82
N ASP A 194 -14.03 -2.54 20.84
CA ASP A 194 -14.06 -3.68 19.93
C ASP A 194 -13.65 -4.96 20.65
N SER A 195 -14.44 -6.03 20.49
CA SER A 195 -14.15 -7.36 21.04
C SER A 195 -13.62 -8.35 19.99
N GLY A 196 -13.54 -7.97 18.71
CA GLY A 196 -13.26 -8.89 17.60
C GLY A 196 -11.81 -8.91 17.12
N SER A 197 -11.15 -7.76 17.07
CA SER A 197 -9.78 -7.66 16.55
C SER A 197 -8.70 -7.94 17.60
N ALA A 198 -7.46 -8.21 17.14
CA ALA A 198 -6.33 -8.32 18.05
C ALA A 198 -6.09 -6.97 18.74
N GLN A 199 -6.35 -6.92 20.04
CA GLN A 199 -6.25 -5.71 20.86
C GLN A 199 -4.78 -5.34 21.08
N ARG A 200 -4.22 -4.61 20.11
CA ARG A 200 -2.82 -4.18 20.07
C ARG A 200 -2.75 -2.66 20.24
N PRO A 201 -1.99 -2.13 21.23
CA PRO A 201 -1.81 -0.69 21.35
C PRO A 201 -1.04 -0.14 20.14
N SER A 202 -1.24 1.13 19.81
CA SER A 202 -0.70 1.79 18.61
C SER A 202 0.81 1.56 18.43
N ARG A 203 1.59 1.61 19.52
CA ARG A 203 3.05 1.39 19.48
C ARG A 203 3.42 -0.05 19.13
N VAL A 204 2.68 -1.04 19.65
CA VAL A 204 2.84 -2.45 19.26
C VAL A 204 2.46 -2.63 17.81
N ARG A 205 1.32 -2.06 17.40
CA ARG A 205 0.84 -2.11 16.01
C ARG A 205 1.86 -1.52 15.03
N ALA A 206 2.42 -0.35 15.33
CA ALA A 206 3.45 0.29 14.53
C ALA A 206 4.73 -0.56 14.42
N MET A 207 5.14 -1.20 15.52
CA MET A 207 6.27 -2.14 15.50
C MET A 207 5.98 -3.37 14.61
N LEU A 208 4.77 -3.95 14.68
CA LEU A 208 4.38 -5.07 13.82
C LEU A 208 4.28 -4.65 12.34
N ALA A 209 3.77 -3.45 12.06
CA ALA A 209 3.74 -2.87 10.72
C ALA A 209 5.15 -2.72 10.13
N SER A 210 6.10 -2.19 10.91
CA SER A 210 7.50 -2.10 10.51
C SER A 210 8.11 -3.48 10.24
N ARG A 211 7.82 -4.48 11.07
CA ARG A 211 8.28 -5.87 10.85
C ARG A 211 7.70 -6.46 9.56
N ALA A 212 6.40 -6.26 9.32
CA ALA A 212 5.73 -6.72 8.10
C ALA A 212 6.37 -6.11 6.85
N CYS A 213 6.56 -4.79 6.83
CA CYS A 213 7.17 -4.05 5.72
C CYS A 213 8.58 -4.56 5.37
N HIS A 214 9.45 -4.77 6.37
CA HIS A 214 10.80 -5.29 6.13
C HIS A 214 10.83 -6.73 5.61
N SER A 215 9.84 -7.55 5.96
CA SER A 215 9.75 -8.96 5.55
C SER A 215 8.97 -9.18 4.24
N ALA A 216 8.28 -8.15 3.76
CA ALA A 216 7.50 -8.19 2.53
C ALA A 216 8.37 -8.21 1.28
N VAL A 217 7.79 -8.63 0.15
CA VAL A 217 8.43 -8.52 -1.16
C VAL A 217 8.86 -7.07 -1.41
N THR A 218 10.14 -6.88 -1.72
CA THR A 218 10.70 -5.57 -2.06
C THR A 218 10.21 -5.10 -3.42
N ILE A 219 10.01 -3.79 -3.57
CA ILE A 219 9.78 -3.14 -4.87
C ILE A 219 11.02 -3.36 -5.75
N GLY A 220 10.80 -3.63 -7.04
CA GLY A 220 11.89 -3.93 -7.99
C GLY A 220 12.26 -5.41 -8.05
N LYS A 221 11.67 -6.26 -7.22
CA LYS A 221 11.87 -7.71 -7.28
C LYS A 221 11.02 -8.33 -8.38
N HIS A 222 11.65 -9.08 -9.28
CA HIS A 222 10.94 -9.91 -10.25
C HIS A 222 10.20 -11.06 -9.54
N LEU A 223 8.94 -11.30 -9.93
CA LEU A 223 8.11 -12.37 -9.37
C LEU A 223 7.74 -13.39 -10.44
N THR A 224 7.84 -14.68 -10.11
CA THR A 224 7.28 -15.74 -10.96
C THR A 224 5.75 -15.70 -10.92
N ARG A 225 5.08 -16.28 -11.93
CA ARG A 225 3.61 -16.38 -11.94
C ARG A 225 3.05 -17.09 -10.70
N GLN A 226 3.75 -18.09 -10.18
CA GLN A 226 3.37 -18.79 -8.94
C GLN A 226 3.48 -17.87 -7.72
N GLN A 227 4.55 -17.09 -7.61
CA GLN A 227 4.72 -16.13 -6.50
C GLN A 227 3.66 -15.03 -6.53
N MET A 228 3.38 -14.48 -7.72
CA MET A 228 2.28 -13.52 -7.88
C MET A 228 0.95 -14.15 -7.47
N ARG A 229 0.73 -15.44 -7.81
CA ARG A 229 -0.50 -16.15 -7.45
C ARG A 229 -0.68 -16.30 -5.96
N VAL A 230 0.38 -16.68 -5.24
CA VAL A 230 0.38 -16.74 -3.78
C VAL A 230 0.00 -15.39 -3.16
N ILE A 231 0.55 -14.28 -3.66
CA ILE A 231 0.22 -12.93 -3.13
C ILE A 231 -1.26 -12.61 -3.33
N VAL A 232 -1.81 -12.87 -4.52
CA VAL A 232 -3.23 -12.62 -4.81
C VAL A 232 -4.13 -13.53 -3.98
N ASP A 233 -3.77 -14.81 -3.83
CA ASP A 233 -4.53 -15.76 -3.02
C ASP A 233 -4.58 -15.36 -1.54
N HIS A 234 -3.47 -14.87 -0.98
CA HIS A 234 -3.45 -14.37 0.39
C HIS A 234 -4.49 -13.26 0.63
N MET A 235 -4.79 -12.42 -0.37
CA MET A 235 -5.80 -11.36 -0.23
C MET A 235 -7.20 -11.90 0.06
N SER A 236 -7.51 -13.13 -0.38
CA SER A 236 -8.78 -13.78 -0.04
C SER A 236 -8.92 -14.12 1.45
N SER A 237 -7.81 -14.32 2.15
CA SER A 237 -7.81 -14.65 3.59
C SER A 237 -7.80 -13.44 4.51
N MET A 238 -7.44 -12.26 3.98
CA MET A 238 -7.34 -11.04 4.78
C MET A 238 -8.71 -10.53 5.22
N GLU A 239 -8.76 -9.78 6.32
CA GLU A 239 -10.00 -9.10 6.74
C GLU A 239 -10.24 -7.83 5.93
N GLN A 240 -9.20 -7.00 5.77
CA GLN A 240 -9.31 -5.70 5.09
C GLN A 240 -8.21 -5.55 4.03
N PRO A 241 -8.31 -6.23 2.88
CA PRO A 241 -7.23 -6.34 1.91
C PRO A 241 -6.93 -5.06 1.14
N TRP A 242 -7.55 -3.91 1.43
CA TRP A 242 -7.54 -2.71 0.59
C TRP A 242 -6.40 -1.73 0.86
N ASN A 243 -5.88 -1.73 2.09
CA ASN A 243 -4.82 -0.82 2.51
C ASN A 243 -3.77 -1.57 3.33
N CYS A 244 -2.50 -1.27 3.09
CA CYS A 244 -1.40 -1.73 3.94
C CYS A 244 -1.46 -1.03 5.31
N PRO A 245 -0.74 -1.51 6.34
CA PRO A 245 -0.78 -0.91 7.67
C PRO A 245 -0.29 0.54 7.73
N HIS A 246 0.41 1.03 6.70
CA HIS A 246 0.82 2.43 6.54
C HIS A 246 -0.15 3.28 5.71
N GLY A 247 -1.29 2.71 5.29
CA GLY A 247 -2.34 3.41 4.53
C GLY A 247 -2.14 3.45 3.01
N ARG A 248 -1.17 2.72 2.44
CA ARG A 248 -1.02 2.62 0.99
C ARG A 248 -2.07 1.67 0.41
N PRO A 249 -2.72 2.01 -0.72
CA PRO A 249 -3.67 1.11 -1.35
C PRO A 249 -2.96 -0.13 -1.90
N THR A 250 -3.54 -1.30 -1.66
CA THR A 250 -3.02 -2.58 -2.15
C THR A 250 -3.39 -2.82 -3.62
N MET A 251 -4.58 -2.37 -4.03
CA MET A 251 -5.10 -2.59 -5.37
C MET A 251 -6.00 -1.46 -5.85
N ARG A 252 -6.11 -1.33 -7.17
CA ARG A 252 -7.05 -0.45 -7.87
C ARG A 252 -7.57 -1.12 -9.14
N HIS A 253 -8.80 -0.80 -9.50
CA HIS A 253 -9.35 -1.10 -10.83
C HIS A 253 -8.70 -0.15 -11.85
N LEU A 254 -8.39 -0.68 -13.02
CA LEU A 254 -7.82 0.09 -14.12
C LEU A 254 -8.90 0.48 -15.13
N PHE A 255 -9.60 -0.50 -15.69
CA PHE A 255 -10.66 -0.30 -16.68
C PHE A 255 -11.44 -1.60 -16.92
N ASP A 256 -12.65 -1.47 -17.46
CA ASP A 256 -13.48 -2.57 -17.94
C ASP A 256 -13.14 -2.85 -19.42
N LEU A 257 -12.77 -4.09 -19.74
CA LEU A 257 -12.41 -4.47 -21.11
C LEU A 257 -13.62 -4.45 -22.05
N ALA A 258 -14.84 -4.59 -21.55
CA ALA A 258 -16.05 -4.54 -22.37
C ALA A 258 -16.25 -3.14 -23.00
N GLU A 259 -15.89 -2.07 -22.28
CA GLU A 259 -15.96 -0.70 -22.78
C GLU A 259 -14.97 -0.45 -23.93
N VAL A 260 -13.82 -1.13 -23.90
CA VAL A 260 -12.77 -1.01 -24.93
C VAL A 260 -13.18 -1.72 -26.22
N GLU A 261 -13.88 -2.86 -26.13
CA GLU A 261 -14.40 -3.56 -27.30
C GLU A 261 -15.42 -2.71 -28.07
N GLU A 262 -16.30 -1.98 -27.36
CA GLU A 262 -17.24 -1.03 -28.00
C GLU A 262 -16.54 0.15 -28.69
N GLU A 263 -15.47 0.71 -28.10
CA GLU A 263 -14.70 1.79 -28.72
C GLU A 263 -13.93 1.31 -29.97
N HIS A 264 -13.38 0.09 -29.93
CA HIS A 264 -12.66 -0.49 -31.05
C HIS A 264 -13.61 -0.85 -32.21
N GLU A 265 -14.83 -1.34 -31.93
CA GLU A 265 -15.85 -1.51 -32.97
C GLU A 265 -16.27 -0.17 -33.59
N LYS A 266 -16.45 0.90 -32.81
CA LYS A 266 -16.74 2.23 -33.35
C LYS A 266 -15.60 2.76 -34.23
N LEU A 267 -14.34 2.58 -33.84
CA LEU A 267 -13.16 2.98 -34.64
C LEU A 267 -13.02 2.19 -35.96
N ILE A 268 -13.47 0.94 -36.00
CA ILE A 268 -13.44 0.11 -37.21
C ILE A 268 -14.60 0.45 -38.16
N TYR A 269 -15.79 0.74 -37.64
CA TYR A 269 -16.98 1.02 -38.45
C TYR A 269 -17.17 2.51 -38.78
N GLU A 270 -16.62 3.43 -37.99
CA GLU A 270 -16.57 4.88 -38.25
C GLU A 270 -15.12 5.29 -38.56
N GLY A 271 -14.59 4.84 -39.71
CA GLY A 271 -13.28 5.28 -40.20
C GLY A 271 -13.21 6.83 -40.31
N PRO A 272 -12.00 7.42 -40.33
CA PRO A 272 -11.85 8.87 -40.33
C PRO A 272 -12.63 9.44 -41.52
N ALA A 273 -13.56 10.35 -41.24
CA ALA A 273 -14.22 11.11 -42.28
C ALA A 273 -13.12 11.73 -43.15
N VAL A 274 -12.92 11.16 -44.34
CA VAL A 274 -12.06 11.73 -45.36
C VAL A 274 -12.68 13.07 -45.67
N VAL A 275 -12.08 14.13 -45.13
CA VAL A 275 -12.38 15.50 -45.48
C VAL A 275 -12.07 15.63 -46.96
N ARG A 276 -13.11 15.60 -47.79
CA ARG A 276 -13.05 16.00 -49.20
C ARG A 276 -13.10 17.52 -49.29
#